data_AF-A0A2V9JUJ4-F1
#
_entry.id   AF-A0A2V9JUJ4-F1
#
_cell.length_a   1.000
_cell.length_b   1.000
_cell.length_c   1.000
_cell.angle_alpha   90.00
_cell.angle_beta   90.00
_cell.angle_gamma   90.00
#
_symmetry.space_group_name_H-M   'P 1'
#
loop_
_entity.id
_entity.type
_entity.pdbx_description
1 polymer ?
#
loop_
_entity_poly.entity_id
_entity_poly.type
_entity_poly.pdbx_seq_one_letter_code
_entity_poly.pdbx_strand_id
1 'polypeptide(L)'
;MQSLIIGFFATAGAAGADFGMNNRNRRDIVLGGLTGITLAIIVAGGLPILSVAGHIAKTGSTDFDYRAAIASVGSLAPIMFFLFAAASVAPTCFCTFIASNSFGTMLPKIPRGFSTLVGVTVGAILAVTGVAKNLIWFFQIVGASFGPICGAMAADYLLAGRKWSGPRQGINWAGYAAWAVGFAVGILDRIPGVPTALLKADRPAVLFSFIVGFVVYILLAGLRPPVIELKEQATGA
;
A
#
# COMPACT_ATOMS: atom_id res chain seq x y z
N MET A 1 6.73 -7.58 -12.70
CA MET A 1 6.27 -8.34 -11.52
C MET A 1 6.90 -7.82 -10.22
N GLN A 2 8.24 -7.75 -10.10
CA GLN A 2 8.93 -7.36 -8.85
C GLN A 2 8.51 -5.97 -8.32
N SER A 3 8.49 -4.93 -9.15
CA SER A 3 8.06 -3.58 -8.71
C SER A 3 6.61 -3.53 -8.24
N LEU A 4 5.74 -4.39 -8.77
CA LEU A 4 4.35 -4.50 -8.33
C LEU A 4 4.30 -5.10 -6.93
N ILE A 5 5.00 -6.20 -6.67
CA ILE A 5 5.05 -6.85 -5.35
C ILE A 5 5.59 -5.89 -4.29
N ILE A 6 6.72 -5.23 -4.58
CA ILE A 6 7.36 -4.31 -3.62
C ILE A 6 6.51 -3.05 -3.43
N GLY A 7 5.87 -2.55 -4.49
CA GLY A 7 4.93 -1.43 -4.41
C GLY A 7 3.73 -1.73 -3.53
N PHE A 8 3.10 -2.89 -3.70
CA PHE A 8 2.00 -3.34 -2.84
C PHE A 8 2.45 -3.52 -1.39
N PHE A 9 3.65 -4.06 -1.18
CA PHE A 9 4.21 -4.19 0.16
C PHE A 9 4.43 -2.82 0.81
N ALA A 10 4.90 -1.83 0.07
CA ALA A 10 5.03 -0.45 0.55
C ALA A 10 3.66 0.15 0.94
N THR A 11 2.64 -0.01 0.10
CA THR A 11 1.27 0.43 0.42
C THR A 11 0.72 -0.25 1.68
N ALA A 12 0.89 -1.57 1.79
CA ALA A 12 0.47 -2.33 2.96
C ALA A 12 1.25 -1.92 4.21
N GLY A 13 2.55 -1.61 4.08
CA GLY A 13 3.38 -1.09 5.16
C GLY A 13 2.95 0.30 5.63
N ALA A 14 2.58 1.19 4.72
CA ALA A 14 2.04 2.51 5.06
C ALA A 14 0.71 2.39 5.82
N ALA A 15 -0.24 1.60 5.30
CA ALA A 15 -1.49 1.27 5.98
C ALA A 15 -1.26 0.49 7.29
N GLY A 16 -0.11 -0.18 7.43
CA GLY A 16 0.42 -0.80 8.64
C GLY A 16 0.36 0.11 9.87
N ALA A 17 0.57 1.41 9.69
CA ALA A 17 0.48 2.39 10.77
C ALA A 17 -0.94 2.47 11.36
N ASP A 18 -1.97 2.40 10.50
CA ASP A 18 -3.38 2.41 10.92
C ASP A 18 -3.77 1.10 11.64
N PHE A 19 -3.16 -0.04 11.30
CA PHE A 19 -3.33 -1.29 12.06
C PHE A 19 -2.66 -1.20 13.43
N GLY A 20 -1.45 -0.63 13.47
CA GLY A 20 -0.61 -0.59 14.67
C GLY A 20 -1.08 0.38 15.75
N MET A 21 -1.87 1.39 15.39
CA MET A 21 -2.20 2.50 16.30
C MET A 21 -3.06 2.10 17.51
N ASN A 22 -3.86 1.04 17.40
CA ASN A 22 -4.73 0.56 18.48
C ASN A 22 -4.09 -0.57 19.32
N ASN A 23 -2.85 -0.97 19.04
CA ASN A 23 -2.19 -2.02 19.80
C ASN A 23 -1.66 -1.49 21.14
N ARG A 24 -1.77 -2.32 22.18
CA ARG A 24 -1.38 -1.94 23.54
C ARG A 24 0.12 -1.63 23.68
N ASN A 25 0.97 -2.30 22.90
CA ASN A 25 2.42 -2.16 22.95
C ASN A 25 3.08 -2.63 21.65
N ARG A 26 4.39 -2.37 21.53
CA ARG A 26 5.21 -2.76 20.35
C ARG A 26 5.25 -4.28 20.11
N ARG A 27 5.21 -5.09 21.17
CA ARG A 27 5.28 -6.56 21.04
C ARG A 27 4.04 -7.10 20.33
N ASP A 28 2.87 -6.57 20.66
CA ASP A 28 1.62 -6.94 20.01
C ASP A 28 1.60 -6.56 18.52
N ILE A 29 2.17 -5.41 18.16
CA ILE A 29 2.34 -5.01 16.75
C ILE A 29 3.20 -6.04 16.00
N VAL A 30 4.33 -6.44 16.59
CA VAL A 30 5.25 -7.41 15.96
C VAL A 30 4.59 -8.79 15.85
N LEU A 31 3.97 -9.29 16.92
CA LEU A 31 3.30 -10.58 16.90
C LEU A 31 2.14 -10.59 15.90
N GLY A 32 1.30 -9.54 15.90
CA GLY A 32 0.20 -9.39 14.94
C GLY A 32 0.68 -9.28 13.49
N GLY A 33 1.80 -8.59 13.24
CA GLY A 33 2.40 -8.52 11.90
C GLY A 33 3.00 -9.86 11.45
N LEU A 34 3.59 -10.63 12.37
CA LEU A 34 4.14 -11.95 12.05
C LEU A 34 3.03 -12.98 11.78
N THR A 35 2.03 -13.07 12.64
CA THR A 35 0.97 -14.08 12.53
C THR A 35 -0.16 -13.66 11.59
N GLY A 36 -0.61 -12.41 11.66
CA GLY A 36 -1.75 -11.91 10.91
C GLY A 36 -1.42 -11.43 9.49
N ILE A 37 -0.18 -11.00 9.24
CA ILE A 37 0.24 -10.52 7.90
C ILE A 37 1.20 -11.51 7.26
N THR A 38 2.35 -11.78 7.88
CA THR A 38 3.42 -12.58 7.25
C THR A 38 2.97 -14.02 7.00
N LEU A 39 2.51 -14.71 8.05
CA LEU A 39 2.01 -16.08 7.92
C LEU A 39 0.78 -16.16 7.01
N ALA A 40 -0.16 -15.21 7.15
CA ALA A 40 -1.35 -15.16 6.31
C ALA A 40 -1.00 -15.01 4.82
N ILE A 41 -0.03 -14.16 4.46
CA ILE A 41 0.43 -13.98 3.06
C ILE A 41 1.14 -15.24 2.56
N ILE A 42 1.94 -15.92 3.39
CA ILE A 42 2.58 -17.18 2.99
C ILE A 42 1.51 -18.22 2.61
N VAL A 43 0.44 -18.32 3.39
CA VAL A 43 -0.66 -19.25 3.11
C VAL A 43 -1.48 -18.77 1.90
N ALA A 44 -1.97 -17.52 1.93
CA ALA A 44 -2.86 -16.98 0.91
C ALA A 44 -2.18 -16.76 -0.45
N GLY A 45 -0.88 -16.53 -0.49
CA GLY A 45 -0.08 -16.44 -1.71
C GLY A 45 0.50 -17.79 -2.15
N GLY A 46 0.95 -18.62 -1.19
CA GLY A 46 1.57 -19.91 -1.47
C GLY A 46 0.60 -20.95 -2.01
N LEU A 47 -0.59 -21.07 -1.43
CA LEU A 47 -1.58 -22.06 -1.87
C LEU A 47 -2.06 -21.82 -3.33
N PRO A 48 -2.36 -20.59 -3.77
CA PRO A 48 -2.65 -20.33 -5.18
C PRO A 48 -1.50 -20.66 -6.12
N ILE A 49 -0.25 -20.35 -5.75
CA ILE A 49 0.93 -20.68 -6.56
C ILE A 49 1.05 -22.20 -6.74
N LEU A 50 0.89 -22.96 -5.66
CA LEU A 50 0.90 -24.43 -5.70
C LEU A 50 -0.26 -24.98 -6.56
N SER A 51 -1.45 -24.37 -6.47
CA SER A 51 -2.61 -24.75 -7.28
C SER A 51 -2.37 -24.54 -8.78
N VAL A 52 -1.80 -23.39 -9.17
CA VAL A 52 -1.41 -23.12 -10.57
C VAL A 52 -0.34 -24.09 -11.04
N ALA A 53 0.69 -24.34 -10.23
CA ALA A 53 1.73 -25.32 -10.56
C ALA A 53 1.14 -26.73 -10.77
N GLY A 54 0.22 -27.16 -9.92
CA GLY A 54 -0.49 -28.43 -10.07
C GLY A 54 -1.36 -28.50 -11.34
N HIS A 55 -2.05 -27.40 -11.67
CA HIS A 55 -2.81 -27.30 -12.92
C HIS A 55 -1.92 -27.46 -14.16
N ILE A 56 -0.81 -26.72 -14.21
CA ILE A 56 0.19 -26.78 -15.29
C ILE A 56 0.75 -28.20 -15.41
N ALA A 57 1.15 -28.82 -14.29
CA ALA A 57 1.72 -30.17 -14.27
C ALA A 57 0.71 -31.23 -14.75
N LYS A 58 -0.57 -31.10 -14.41
CA LYS A 58 -1.62 -32.06 -14.77
C LYS A 58 -2.06 -31.94 -16.24
N THR A 59 -2.08 -30.73 -16.78
CA THR A 59 -2.69 -30.45 -18.09
C THR A 59 -1.66 -30.20 -19.20
N GLY A 60 -0.39 -29.96 -18.84
CA GLY A 60 0.61 -29.45 -19.78
C GLY A 60 0.35 -28.02 -20.25
N SER A 61 -0.62 -27.32 -19.65
CA SER A 61 -0.96 -25.92 -19.96
C SER A 61 0.19 -24.98 -19.61
N THR A 62 0.39 -23.93 -20.41
CA THR A 62 1.30 -22.82 -20.07
C THR A 62 0.54 -21.62 -19.49
N ASP A 63 -0.68 -21.83 -19.01
CA ASP A 63 -1.51 -20.79 -18.40
C ASP A 63 -1.16 -20.61 -16.91
N PHE A 64 -0.75 -19.38 -16.57
CA PHE A 64 -0.41 -18.99 -15.20
C PHE A 64 -1.57 -18.28 -14.47
N ASP A 65 -2.74 -18.12 -15.11
CA ASP A 65 -3.91 -17.52 -14.46
C ASP A 65 -4.49 -18.50 -13.42
N TYR A 66 -4.64 -18.00 -12.18
CA TYR A 66 -5.29 -18.75 -11.11
C TYR A 66 -6.73 -19.15 -11.46
N ARG A 67 -7.41 -18.39 -12.34
CA ARG A 67 -8.74 -18.76 -12.85
C ARG A 67 -8.74 -20.10 -13.59
N ALA A 68 -7.69 -20.39 -14.37
CA ALA A 68 -7.56 -21.66 -15.09
C ALA A 68 -7.39 -22.82 -14.12
N ALA A 69 -6.61 -22.60 -13.04
CA ALA A 69 -6.46 -23.58 -11.96
C ALA A 69 -7.81 -23.89 -11.28
N ILE A 70 -8.59 -22.87 -10.93
CA ILE A 70 -9.94 -23.06 -10.35
C ILE A 70 -10.89 -23.76 -11.33
N ALA A 71 -10.90 -23.32 -12.60
CA ALA A 71 -11.77 -23.91 -13.62
C ALA A 71 -11.48 -25.40 -13.85
N SER A 72 -10.21 -25.82 -13.69
CA SER A 72 -9.81 -27.21 -13.86
C SER A 72 -10.33 -28.18 -12.80
N VAL A 73 -10.95 -27.67 -11.73
CA VAL A 73 -11.61 -28.48 -10.69
C VAL A 73 -12.97 -29.03 -11.18
N GLY A 74 -13.52 -28.50 -12.28
CA GLY A 74 -14.76 -29.00 -12.88
C GLY A 74 -16.00 -28.47 -12.18
N SER A 75 -16.92 -29.36 -11.79
CA SER A 75 -18.25 -28.97 -11.26
C SER A 75 -18.22 -28.16 -9.95
N LEU A 76 -17.10 -28.20 -9.20
CA LEU A 76 -16.92 -27.41 -7.97
C LEU A 76 -16.36 -26.00 -8.23
N ALA A 77 -15.93 -25.68 -9.46
CA ALA A 77 -15.35 -24.38 -9.78
C ALA A 77 -16.27 -23.18 -9.43
N PRO A 78 -17.59 -23.21 -9.65
CA PRO A 78 -18.48 -22.11 -9.25
C PRO A 78 -18.47 -21.84 -7.74
N ILE A 79 -18.42 -22.89 -6.92
CA ILE A 79 -18.35 -22.78 -5.46
C ILE A 79 -17.03 -22.13 -5.06
N MET A 80 -15.92 -22.55 -5.67
CA MET A 80 -14.61 -21.96 -5.41
C MET A 80 -14.55 -20.48 -5.82
N PHE A 81 -15.12 -20.11 -6.96
CA PHE A 81 -15.23 -18.71 -7.36
C PHE A 81 -16.10 -17.89 -6.39
N PHE A 82 -17.20 -18.46 -5.91
CA PHE A 82 -18.04 -17.82 -4.90
C PHE A 82 -17.29 -17.62 -3.57
N LEU A 83 -16.57 -18.64 -3.08
CA LEU A 83 -15.75 -18.53 -1.88
C LEU A 83 -14.63 -17.50 -2.04
N PHE A 84 -13.99 -17.44 -3.22
CA PHE A 84 -12.99 -16.42 -3.53
C PHE A 84 -13.60 -15.00 -3.52
N ALA A 85 -14.79 -14.82 -4.10
CA ALA A 85 -15.51 -13.57 -4.05
C ALA A 85 -15.89 -13.18 -2.61
N ALA A 86 -16.42 -14.12 -1.82
CA ALA A 86 -16.76 -13.90 -0.42
C ALA A 86 -15.53 -13.52 0.43
N ALA A 87 -14.40 -14.21 0.22
CA ALA A 87 -13.15 -13.90 0.90
C ALA A 87 -12.63 -12.48 0.59
N SER A 88 -12.90 -11.95 -0.62
CA SER A 88 -12.52 -10.59 -1.02
C SER A 88 -13.30 -9.47 -0.30
N VAL A 89 -14.41 -9.80 0.39
CA VAL A 89 -15.19 -8.82 1.16
C VAL A 89 -14.38 -8.27 2.31
N ALA A 90 -13.64 -9.11 3.04
CA ALA A 90 -12.84 -8.69 4.19
C ALA A 90 -11.81 -7.59 3.85
N PRO A 91 -10.92 -7.75 2.84
CA PRO A 91 -10.00 -6.69 2.45
C PRO A 91 -10.73 -5.47 1.86
N THR A 92 -11.88 -5.67 1.19
CA THR A 92 -12.68 -4.55 0.66
C THR A 92 -13.21 -3.66 1.77
N CYS A 93 -13.82 -4.23 2.81
CA CYS A 93 -14.30 -3.49 3.98
C CYS A 93 -13.17 -2.69 4.65
N PHE A 94 -11.97 -3.26 4.71
CA PHE A 94 -10.81 -2.59 5.30
C PHE A 94 -10.32 -1.41 4.45
N CYS A 95 -10.16 -1.60 3.13
CA CYS A 95 -9.79 -0.51 2.22
C CYS A 95 -10.80 0.64 2.32
N THR A 96 -12.10 0.32 2.42
CA THR A 96 -13.17 1.28 2.64
C THR A 96 -13.00 2.03 3.97
N PHE A 97 -12.65 1.35 5.06
CA PHE A 97 -12.39 1.98 6.36
C PHE A 97 -11.23 2.99 6.31
N ILE A 98 -10.08 2.61 5.75
CA ILE A 98 -8.91 3.49 5.62
C ILE A 98 -9.22 4.71 4.75
N ALA A 99 -9.88 4.51 3.61
CA ALA A 99 -10.31 5.60 2.74
C ALA A 99 -11.30 6.54 3.47
N SER A 100 -12.25 5.99 4.24
CA SER A 100 -13.23 6.76 5.00
C SER A 100 -12.58 7.63 6.08
N ASN A 101 -11.58 7.11 6.79
CA ASN A 101 -10.82 7.88 7.77
C ASN A 101 -9.97 8.98 7.10
N SER A 102 -9.38 8.67 5.95
CA SER A 102 -8.63 9.64 5.15
C SER A 102 -9.52 10.79 4.66
N PHE A 103 -10.72 10.49 4.12
CA PHE A 103 -11.67 11.52 3.74
C PHE A 103 -12.19 12.31 4.94
N GLY A 104 -12.43 11.65 6.07
CA GLY A 104 -12.87 12.34 7.28
C GLY A 104 -11.85 13.33 7.84
N THR A 105 -10.55 13.12 7.57
CA THR A 105 -9.48 14.02 7.99
C THR A 105 -9.16 15.10 6.95
N MET A 106 -9.23 14.78 5.65
CA MET A 106 -8.95 15.72 4.56
C MET A 106 -10.15 16.63 4.20
N LEU A 107 -11.37 16.12 4.31
CA LEU A 107 -12.61 16.80 3.93
C LEU A 107 -13.58 16.86 5.14
N PRO A 108 -13.22 17.56 6.22
CA PRO A 108 -13.98 17.52 7.49
C PRO A 108 -15.42 18.02 7.37
N LYS A 109 -15.73 18.81 6.33
CA LYS A 109 -17.07 19.34 6.06
C LYS A 109 -17.99 18.35 5.34
N ILE A 110 -17.44 17.27 4.77
CA ILE A 110 -18.22 16.29 4.01
C ILE A 110 -18.42 15.06 4.88
N PRO A 111 -19.66 14.56 5.03
CA PRO A 111 -19.91 13.34 5.79
C PRO A 111 -19.09 12.15 5.26
N ARG A 112 -18.50 11.38 6.18
CA ARG A 112 -17.69 10.20 5.84
C ARG A 112 -18.48 9.23 4.96
N GLY A 113 -19.69 8.86 5.38
CA GLY A 113 -20.54 7.92 4.62
C GLY A 113 -20.81 8.34 3.18
N PHE A 114 -21.00 9.64 2.93
CA PHE A 114 -21.19 10.14 1.57
C PHE A 114 -19.92 10.00 0.72
N SER A 115 -18.76 10.42 1.25
CA SER A 115 -17.47 10.28 0.55
C SER A 115 -17.16 8.82 0.23
N THR A 116 -17.45 7.92 1.18
CA THR A 116 -17.27 6.48 1.02
C THR A 116 -18.18 5.90 -0.06
N LEU A 117 -19.47 6.26 -0.06
CA LEU A 117 -20.42 5.80 -1.08
C LEU A 117 -20.05 6.28 -2.49
N VAL A 118 -19.59 7.53 -2.62
CA VAL A 118 -19.07 8.05 -3.88
C VAL A 118 -17.87 7.23 -4.34
N GLY A 119 -16.90 6.96 -3.46
CA GLY A 119 -15.74 6.13 -3.76
C GLY A 119 -16.11 4.71 -4.21
N VAL A 120 -17.03 4.06 -3.52
CA VAL A 120 -17.55 2.72 -3.89
C VAL A 120 -18.25 2.75 -5.25
N THR A 121 -19.08 3.77 -5.49
CA THR A 121 -19.81 3.92 -6.76
C THR A 121 -18.87 4.11 -7.94
N VAL A 122 -17.87 4.98 -7.80
CA VAL A 122 -16.84 5.18 -8.84
C VAL A 122 -16.05 3.90 -9.06
N GLY A 123 -15.65 3.21 -7.98
CA GLY A 123 -14.96 1.92 -8.08
C GLY A 123 -15.76 0.86 -8.82
N ALA A 124 -17.07 0.75 -8.54
CA ALA A 124 -17.96 -0.17 -9.23
C ALA A 124 -18.07 0.15 -10.73
N ILE A 125 -18.21 1.43 -11.09
CA ILE A 125 -18.25 1.87 -12.50
C ILE A 125 -16.93 1.51 -13.21
N LEU A 126 -15.78 1.77 -12.59
CA LEU A 126 -14.46 1.43 -13.14
C LEU A 126 -14.26 -0.09 -13.30
N ALA A 127 -14.83 -0.88 -12.41
CA ALA A 127 -14.80 -2.34 -12.49
C ALA A 127 -15.66 -2.86 -13.65
N VAL A 128 -16.90 -2.39 -13.77
CA VAL A 128 -17.85 -2.80 -14.82
C VAL A 128 -17.36 -2.40 -16.21
N THR A 129 -16.80 -1.20 -16.36
CA THR A 129 -16.26 -0.69 -17.63
C THR A 129 -14.95 -1.37 -18.05
N GLY A 130 -14.36 -2.19 -17.18
CA GLY A 130 -13.10 -2.89 -17.49
C GLY A 130 -11.86 -1.99 -17.46
N VAL A 131 -11.97 -0.73 -17.03
CA VAL A 131 -10.80 0.13 -16.75
C VAL A 131 -9.91 -0.52 -15.68
N ALA A 132 -10.52 -1.24 -14.74
CA ALA A 132 -9.84 -2.11 -13.77
C ALA A 132 -9.11 -3.32 -14.40
N LYS A 133 -9.03 -3.47 -15.73
CA LYS A 133 -8.15 -4.46 -16.37
C LYS A 133 -6.72 -3.93 -16.54
N ASN A 134 -6.52 -2.61 -16.53
CA ASN A 134 -5.20 -1.96 -16.60
C ASN A 134 -4.51 -1.80 -15.22
N LEU A 135 -4.91 -2.61 -14.24
CA LEU A 135 -4.44 -2.53 -12.86
C LEU A 135 -2.93 -2.67 -12.73
N ILE A 136 -2.27 -3.47 -13.57
CA ILE A 136 -0.82 -3.66 -13.49
C ILE A 136 -0.08 -2.32 -13.63
N TRP A 137 -0.47 -1.50 -14.62
CA TRP A 137 0.13 -0.19 -14.83
C TRP A 137 -0.20 0.77 -13.68
N PHE A 138 -1.47 0.80 -13.25
CA PHE A 138 -1.92 1.63 -12.14
C PHE A 138 -1.14 1.30 -10.85
N PHE A 139 -1.03 0.01 -10.51
CA PHE A 139 -0.32 -0.47 -9.33
C PHE A 139 1.19 -0.21 -9.39
N GLN A 140 1.80 -0.19 -10.57
CA GLN A 140 3.21 0.17 -10.70
C GLN A 140 3.45 1.64 -10.34
N ILE A 141 2.61 2.56 -10.83
CA ILE A 141 2.75 4.00 -10.53
C ILE A 141 2.40 4.28 -9.07
N VAL A 142 1.30 3.71 -8.58
CA VAL A 142 0.91 3.84 -7.18
C VAL A 142 1.99 3.29 -6.27
N GLY A 143 2.53 2.10 -6.57
CA GLY A 143 3.64 1.51 -5.84
C GLY A 143 4.90 2.38 -5.82
N ALA A 144 5.24 3.01 -6.95
CA ALA A 144 6.35 3.97 -7.02
C ALA A 144 6.13 5.21 -6.14
N SER A 145 4.89 5.63 -5.93
CA SER A 145 4.54 6.76 -5.05
C SER A 145 4.59 6.42 -3.56
N PHE A 146 4.33 5.17 -3.17
CA PHE A 146 4.34 4.76 -1.76
C PHE A 146 5.74 4.55 -1.18
N GLY A 147 6.71 4.11 -1.99
CA GLY A 147 8.11 3.99 -1.56
C GLY A 147 8.67 5.23 -0.83
N PRO A 148 8.65 6.42 -1.44
CA PRO A 148 9.24 7.62 -0.86
C PRO A 148 8.39 8.19 0.28
N ILE A 149 7.06 7.97 0.28
CA ILE A 149 6.19 8.29 1.42
C ILE A 149 6.64 7.50 2.65
N CYS A 150 6.78 6.17 2.51
CA CYS A 150 7.26 5.31 3.59
C CYS A 150 8.68 5.71 4.04
N GLY A 151 9.54 6.11 3.11
CA GLY A 151 10.89 6.60 3.40
C GLY A 151 10.87 7.87 4.25
N ALA A 152 10.08 8.87 3.86
CA ALA A 152 9.90 10.11 4.60
C ALA A 152 9.28 9.87 5.99
N MET A 153 8.27 9.00 6.09
CA MET A 153 7.65 8.62 7.37
C MET A 153 8.67 7.94 8.31
N ALA A 154 9.49 7.02 7.78
CA ALA A 154 10.54 6.35 8.54
C ALA A 154 11.61 7.33 9.01
N ALA A 155 12.03 8.27 8.16
CA ALA A 155 12.98 9.32 8.51
C ALA A 155 12.44 10.22 9.63
N ASP A 156 11.19 10.70 9.53
CA ASP A 156 10.59 11.54 10.57
C ASP A 156 10.45 10.79 11.89
N TYR A 157 10.04 9.51 11.86
CA TYR A 157 9.96 8.67 13.05
C TYR A 157 11.31 8.51 13.76
N LEU A 158 12.39 8.32 13.00
CA LEU A 158 13.75 8.21 13.58
C LEU A 158 14.24 9.55 14.13
N LEU A 159 14.03 10.65 13.39
CA LEU A 159 14.39 12.00 13.84
C LEU A 159 13.58 12.46 15.06
N ALA A 160 12.37 11.95 15.24
CA ALA A 160 11.54 12.17 16.41
C ALA A 160 11.88 11.24 17.60
N GLY A 161 13.01 10.53 17.55
CA GLY A 161 13.45 9.65 18.65
C GLY A 161 12.62 8.37 18.78
N ARG A 162 12.15 7.82 17.64
CA ARG A 162 11.32 6.61 17.57
C ARG A 162 9.96 6.77 18.27
N LYS A 163 9.41 7.99 18.24
CA LYS A 163 8.09 8.32 18.73
C LYS A 163 7.33 9.09 17.65
N TRP A 164 6.00 9.04 17.70
CA TRP A 164 5.20 9.93 16.86
C TRP A 164 5.39 11.36 17.33
N SER A 165 5.78 12.27 16.43
CA SER A 165 6.06 13.66 16.77
C SER A 165 4.80 14.51 17.00
N GLY A 166 3.61 14.00 16.70
CA GLY A 166 2.38 14.78 16.67
C GLY A 166 2.17 15.52 15.34
N PRO A 167 1.00 16.14 15.15
CA PRO A 167 0.68 16.93 13.96
C PRO A 167 1.57 18.17 13.85
N ARG A 168 1.95 18.56 12.63
CA ARG A 168 2.75 19.77 12.36
C ARG A 168 1.91 20.84 11.68
N GLN A 169 2.26 22.10 11.88
CA GLN A 169 1.54 23.23 11.28
C GLN A 169 1.73 23.30 9.77
N GLY A 170 0.67 23.62 9.02
CA GLY A 170 0.76 23.96 7.60
C GLY A 170 1.33 22.83 6.72
N ILE A 171 2.11 23.24 5.72
CA ILE A 171 2.65 22.35 4.67
C ILE A 171 4.06 21.90 5.04
N ASN A 172 4.28 20.59 5.11
CA ASN A 172 5.61 20.01 5.32
C ASN A 172 6.39 19.91 3.99
N TRP A 173 7.08 20.99 3.61
CA TRP A 173 7.89 21.04 2.38
C TRP A 173 8.99 19.99 2.32
N ALA A 174 9.58 19.60 3.46
CA ALA A 174 10.55 18.51 3.51
C ALA A 174 9.92 17.17 3.08
N GLY A 175 8.67 16.92 3.49
CA GLY A 175 7.89 15.76 3.07
C GLY A 175 7.55 15.79 1.57
N TYR A 176 7.07 16.92 1.05
CA TYR A 176 6.74 17.05 -0.37
C TYR A 176 7.97 16.91 -1.27
N ALA A 177 9.11 17.49 -0.88
CA ALA A 177 10.36 17.36 -1.62
C ALA A 177 10.88 15.90 -1.58
N ALA A 178 10.86 15.26 -0.41
CA ALA A 178 11.21 13.84 -0.27
C ALA A 178 10.34 12.94 -1.15
N TRP A 179 9.03 13.19 -1.17
CA TRP A 179 8.10 12.50 -2.05
C TRP A 179 8.41 12.75 -3.52
N ALA A 180 8.57 14.00 -3.96
CA ALA A 180 8.76 14.35 -5.37
C ALA A 180 10.06 13.75 -5.93
N VAL A 181 11.18 13.90 -5.22
CA VAL A 181 12.49 13.39 -5.65
C VAL A 181 12.48 11.85 -5.63
N GLY A 182 11.96 11.24 -4.56
CA GLY A 182 11.87 9.80 -4.49
C GLY A 182 10.92 9.21 -5.53
N PHE A 183 9.79 9.88 -5.83
CA PHE A 183 8.85 9.44 -6.86
C PHE A 183 9.49 9.48 -8.24
N ALA A 184 10.24 10.54 -8.56
CA ALA A 184 11.00 10.63 -9.81
C ALA A 184 11.98 9.45 -9.98
N VAL A 185 12.64 9.04 -8.89
CA VAL A 185 13.48 7.83 -8.87
C VAL A 185 12.64 6.56 -9.10
N GLY A 186 11.49 6.44 -8.44
CA GLY A 186 10.60 5.28 -8.59
C GLY A 186 9.98 5.09 -9.97
N ILE A 187 10.06 6.09 -10.86
CA ILE A 187 9.53 6.05 -12.23
C ILE A 187 10.62 6.26 -13.31
N LEU A 188 11.91 6.10 -12.98
CA LEU A 188 13.01 6.34 -13.94
C LEU A 188 12.86 5.57 -15.25
N ASP A 189 12.37 4.33 -15.19
CA ASP A 189 12.07 3.47 -16.35
C ASP A 189 11.00 4.04 -17.30
N ARG A 190 10.27 5.08 -16.88
CA ARG A 190 9.23 5.76 -17.66
C ARG A 190 9.64 7.15 -18.13
N ILE A 191 10.79 7.67 -17.69
CA ILE A 191 11.28 9.00 -18.09
C ILE A 191 12.10 8.87 -19.39
N PRO A 192 11.73 9.59 -20.47
CA PRO A 192 12.49 9.56 -21.72
C PRO A 192 13.92 10.10 -21.51
N GLY A 193 14.92 9.40 -22.07
CA GLY A 193 16.31 9.87 -22.09
C GLY A 193 17.17 9.47 -20.88
N VAL A 194 16.65 8.66 -19.95
CA VAL A 194 17.45 8.14 -18.82
C VAL A 194 18.50 7.13 -19.31
N PRO A 195 19.79 7.29 -18.95
CA PRO A 195 20.85 6.33 -19.27
C PRO A 195 20.51 4.90 -18.83
N THR A 196 20.74 3.93 -19.71
CA THR A 196 20.46 2.50 -19.44
C THR A 196 21.23 1.92 -18.25
N ALA A 197 22.38 2.51 -17.91
CA ALA A 197 23.14 2.17 -16.72
C ALA A 197 22.38 2.50 -15.42
N LEU A 198 21.70 3.66 -15.37
CA LEU A 198 20.88 4.07 -14.22
C LEU A 198 19.64 3.18 -14.09
N LEU A 199 19.00 2.81 -15.21
CA LEU A 199 17.86 1.90 -15.22
C LEU A 199 18.19 0.48 -14.74
N LYS A 200 19.45 0.04 -14.89
CA LYS A 200 19.92 -1.24 -14.34
C LYS A 200 20.22 -1.13 -12.85
N ALA A 201 20.79 -0.01 -12.41
CA ALA A 201 21.09 0.24 -11.00
C ALA A 201 19.83 0.42 -10.14
N ASP A 202 18.77 1.00 -10.71
CA ASP A 202 17.49 1.29 -10.06
C ASP A 202 16.59 0.05 -9.87
N ARG A 203 17.17 -1.14 -9.65
CA ARG A 203 16.40 -2.37 -9.40
C ARG A 203 16.69 -2.93 -8.00
N PRO A 204 15.70 -2.97 -7.08
CA PRO A 204 14.29 -2.61 -7.26
C PRO A 204 13.96 -1.11 -7.03
N ALA A 205 13.33 -0.47 -8.01
CA ALA A 205 13.07 0.98 -8.05
C ALA A 205 12.32 1.52 -6.82
N VAL A 206 11.32 0.79 -6.33
CA VAL A 206 10.54 1.20 -5.14
C VAL A 206 11.42 1.26 -3.88
N LEU A 207 12.44 0.39 -3.76
CA LEU A 207 13.37 0.41 -2.64
C LEU A 207 14.31 1.62 -2.73
N PHE A 208 14.84 1.92 -3.92
CA PHE A 208 15.65 3.12 -4.11
C PHE A 208 14.84 4.38 -3.90
N SER A 209 13.60 4.42 -4.37
CA SER A 209 12.63 5.48 -4.10
C SER A 209 12.39 5.69 -2.60
N PHE A 210 12.26 4.61 -1.82
CA PHE A 210 12.22 4.66 -0.35
C PHE A 210 13.49 5.26 0.25
N ILE A 211 14.67 4.78 -0.15
CA ILE A 211 15.96 5.27 0.36
C ILE A 211 16.14 6.76 0.04
N VAL A 212 15.80 7.17 -1.18
CA VAL A 212 15.89 8.57 -1.61
C VAL A 212 14.92 9.44 -0.82
N GLY A 213 13.66 9.02 -0.67
CA GLY A 213 12.69 9.74 0.16
C GLY A 213 13.17 9.88 1.61
N PHE A 214 13.75 8.82 2.18
CA PHE A 214 14.34 8.82 3.52
C PHE A 214 15.50 9.82 3.64
N VAL A 215 16.48 9.75 2.75
CA VAL A 215 17.68 10.61 2.78
C VAL A 215 17.30 12.07 2.54
N VAL A 216 16.47 12.36 1.54
CA VAL A 216 16.02 13.73 1.24
C VAL A 216 15.26 14.33 2.42
N TYR A 217 14.42 13.54 3.10
CA TYR A 217 13.72 14.03 4.29
C TYR A 217 14.68 14.38 5.43
N ILE A 218 15.72 13.57 5.66
CA ILE A 218 16.76 13.87 6.67
C ILE A 218 17.51 15.16 6.32
N LEU A 219 17.94 15.30 5.06
CA LEU A 219 18.68 16.49 4.62
C LEU A 219 17.85 17.77 4.75
N LEU A 220 16.54 17.68 4.52
CA LEU A 220 15.61 18.80 4.62
C LEU A 220 14.93 18.91 5.99
N ALA A 221 15.40 18.18 7.01
CA ALA A 221 14.77 18.15 8.33
C ALA A 221 14.68 19.53 9.01
N GLY A 222 15.54 20.49 8.62
CA GLY A 222 15.49 21.88 9.09
C GLY A 222 14.30 22.68 8.54
N LEU A 223 13.67 22.23 7.44
CA LEU A 223 12.50 22.85 6.84
C LEU A 223 11.17 22.30 7.37
N ARG A 224 11.23 21.45 8.41
CA ARG A 224 10.02 20.87 9.01
C ARG A 224 9.25 21.97 9.74
N PRO A 225 7.92 22.08 9.52
CA PRO A 225 7.11 23.00 10.29
C PRO A 225 7.08 22.61 11.78
N PRO A 226 6.83 23.58 12.67
CA PRO A 226 6.73 23.31 14.10
C PRO A 226 5.59 22.33 14.40
N VAL A 227 5.79 21.51 15.44
CA VAL A 227 4.76 20.61 15.96
C VAL A 227 3.67 21.45 16.63
N ILE A 228 2.41 21.08 16.40
CA ILE A 228 1.28 21.67 17.12
C ILE A 228 1.23 21.01 18.49
N GLU A 229 1.33 21.83 19.54
CA GLU A 229 1.02 21.37 20.89
C GLU A 229 -0.46 21.01 20.95
N LEU A 230 -0.73 19.72 21.13
CA LEU A 230 -2.07 19.25 21.44
C LEU A 230 -2.34 19.68 22.89
N LYS A 231 -3.14 20.74 23.08
CA LYS A 231 -3.72 21.01 24.40
C LYS A 231 -4.50 19.76 24.81
N GLU A 232 -4.08 19.16 25.92
CA GLU A 232 -4.79 18.07 26.57
C GLU A 232 -6.23 18.56 26.80
N GLN A 233 -7.17 18.05 25.99
CA GLN A 233 -8.58 18.26 26.29
C GLN A 233 -8.81 17.55 27.60
N ALA A 234 -8.99 18.33 28.66
CA ALA A 234 -9.39 17.84 29.97
C ALA A 234 -10.55 16.86 29.76
N THR A 235 -10.27 15.58 29.94
CA THR A 235 -11.27 14.53 30.08
C THR A 235 -12.14 14.92 31.26
N GLY A 236 -13.27 15.58 30.97
CA GLY A 236 -14.40 15.62 31.87
C GLY A 236 -14.83 14.19 32.12
N ALA A 237 -14.77 13.80 33.39
CA ALA A 237 -15.18 12.51 33.93
C ALA A 237 -16.58 12.08 33.49
#